data_AF-A0A1H3GJ94-F1
#
_entry.id   AF-A0A1H3GJ94-F1
#
_cell.length_a   1.000
_cell.length_b   1.000
_cell.length_c   1.000
_cell.angle_alpha   90.00
_cell.angle_beta   90.00
_cell.angle_gamma   90.00
#
_symmetry.space_group_name_H-M   'P 1'
#
loop_
_entity.id
_entity.type
_entity.pdbx_description
1 polymer ?
#
loop_
_entity_poly.entity_id
_entity_poly.type
_entity_poly.pdbx_seq_one_letter_code
_entity_poly.pdbx_strand_id
1 'polypeptide(L)'
;MIFNFALWKNGFNKTLAKEWKVFAIQMNNDHPQIEELGFKFNPEGNWYLPIRSLDSKLVIESYESDTLEDALTPITEALDKVKQAHPYFDQIVQAAIVKFGRIENEE
;
A
#
# COMPACT_ATOMS: atom_id res chain seq x y z
N MET A 1 -3.91 1.74 -12.99
CA MET A 1 -2.75 2.13 -12.16
C MET A 1 -2.95 1.59 -10.76
N ILE A 2 -1.89 1.31 -10.01
CA ILE A 2 -1.99 0.86 -8.61
C ILE A 2 -1.00 1.60 -7.73
N PHE A 3 -1.32 1.79 -6.45
CA PHE A 3 -0.31 1.98 -5.41
C PHE A 3 -0.02 0.63 -4.77
N ASN A 4 1.26 0.27 -4.67
CA ASN A 4 1.68 -1.01 -4.10
C ASN A 4 2.43 -0.77 -2.79
N PHE A 5 2.03 -1.47 -1.74
CA PHE A 5 2.73 -1.55 -0.47
C PHE A 5 3.31 -2.95 -0.30
N ALA A 6 4.63 -3.02 -0.26
CA ALA A 6 5.37 -4.25 0.03
C ALA A 6 6.45 -3.95 1.06
N LEU A 7 6.53 -4.80 2.08
CA LEU A 7 7.65 -4.80 3.01
C LEU A 7 8.91 -5.24 2.26
N TRP A 8 9.97 -4.44 2.33
CA TRP A 8 11.25 -4.82 1.74
C TRP A 8 11.89 -5.95 2.56
N LYS A 9 11.72 -7.19 2.09
CA LYS A 9 12.16 -8.40 2.80
C LYS A 9 13.64 -8.38 3.21
N ASN A 10 14.50 -7.78 2.40
CA ASN A 10 15.94 -7.69 2.69
C ASN A 10 16.27 -6.66 3.78
N GLY A 11 15.29 -5.90 4.29
CA GLY A 11 15.46 -5.05 5.47
C GLY A 11 15.35 -5.79 6.80
N PHE A 12 15.07 -7.10 6.77
CA PHE A 12 14.86 -7.95 7.95
C PHE A 12 15.86 -9.11 7.95
N ASN A 13 16.13 -9.67 9.13
CA ASN A 13 17.00 -10.86 9.20
C ASN A 13 16.42 -11.99 8.34
N LYS A 14 17.31 -12.86 7.86
CA LYS A 14 16.96 -13.91 6.91
C LYS A 14 15.80 -14.78 7.43
N THR A 15 14.66 -14.68 6.76
CA THR A 15 13.43 -15.42 7.07
C THR A 15 13.02 -16.32 5.90
N LEU A 16 12.44 -17.48 6.22
CA LEU A 16 11.95 -18.41 5.22
C LEU A 16 10.76 -17.81 4.46
N ALA A 17 10.67 -18.05 3.15
CA ALA A 17 9.55 -17.54 2.34
C ALA A 17 8.17 -17.99 2.88
N LYS A 18 8.09 -19.19 3.45
CA LYS A 18 6.86 -19.72 4.07
C LYS A 18 6.46 -18.93 5.32
N GLU A 19 7.41 -18.58 6.17
CA GLU A 19 7.16 -17.82 7.41
C GLU A 19 6.70 -16.40 7.10
N TRP A 20 7.31 -15.78 6.10
CA TRP A 20 6.90 -14.48 5.59
C TRP A 20 5.46 -14.48 5.08
N LYS A 21 5.10 -15.50 4.29
CA LYS A 21 3.74 -15.67 3.76
C LYS A 21 2.71 -15.82 4.88
N VAL A 22 3.00 -16.67 5.87
CA VAL A 22 2.12 -16.85 7.04
C VAL A 22 1.98 -15.55 7.82
N PHE A 23 3.08 -14.80 8.02
CA PHE A 23 3.05 -13.50 8.67
C PHE A 23 2.17 -12.49 7.91
N ALA A 24 2.36 -12.35 6.59
CA ALA A 24 1.60 -11.38 5.80
C ALA A 24 0.09 -11.70 5.79
N ILE A 25 -0.28 -12.98 5.70
CA ILE A 25 -1.68 -13.42 5.80
C ILE A 25 -2.27 -13.05 7.17
N GLN A 26 -1.52 -13.31 8.25
CA GLN A 26 -1.95 -12.96 9.60
C GLN A 26 -2.14 -11.45 9.73
N MET A 27 -1.17 -10.65 9.29
CA MET A 27 -1.26 -9.18 9.32
C MET A 27 -2.44 -8.65 8.50
N ASN A 28 -2.76 -9.26 7.37
CA ASN A 28 -3.96 -8.88 6.61
C ASN A 28 -5.24 -9.15 7.40
N ASN A 29 -5.33 -10.29 8.08
CA ASN A 29 -6.50 -10.64 8.88
C ASN A 29 -6.65 -9.76 10.13
N ASP A 30 -5.54 -9.32 10.72
CA ASP A 30 -5.52 -8.48 11.93
C ASP A 30 -5.84 -7.00 11.62
N HIS A 31 -5.73 -6.57 10.37
CA HIS A 31 -5.97 -5.18 9.94
C HIS A 31 -7.01 -5.09 8.80
N PRO A 32 -8.26 -5.53 9.02
CA PRO A 32 -9.32 -5.50 8.01
C PRO A 32 -9.61 -4.09 7.47
N GLN A 33 -9.29 -3.04 8.25
CA GLN A 33 -9.44 -1.63 7.87
C GLN A 33 -8.68 -1.29 6.58
N ILE A 34 -7.58 -1.99 6.30
CA ILE A 34 -6.82 -1.80 5.05
C ILE A 34 -7.68 -2.19 3.84
N GLU A 35 -8.42 -3.30 3.93
CA GLU A 35 -9.34 -3.73 2.88
C GLU A 35 -10.59 -2.83 2.78
N GLU A 36 -11.10 -2.35 3.92
CA GLU A 36 -12.21 -1.38 3.96
C GLU A 36 -11.86 -0.06 3.24
N LEU A 37 -10.58 0.36 3.28
CA LEU A 37 -10.07 1.50 2.52
C LEU A 37 -9.93 1.22 1.01
N GLY A 38 -10.13 -0.03 0.58
CA GLY A 38 -10.13 -0.47 -0.81
C GLY A 38 -8.81 -1.08 -1.29
N PHE A 39 -7.85 -1.32 -0.38
CA PHE A 39 -6.68 -2.10 -0.73
C PHE A 39 -7.07 -3.57 -0.93
N LYS A 40 -6.34 -4.23 -1.82
CA LYS A 40 -6.44 -5.67 -2.06
C LYS A 40 -5.16 -6.32 -1.55
N PHE A 41 -5.31 -7.53 -1.01
CA PHE A 41 -4.19 -8.33 -0.54
C PHE A 41 -3.76 -9.35 -1.59
N ASN A 42 -2.46 -9.42 -1.85
CA ASN A 42 -1.83 -10.52 -2.57
C ASN A 42 -1.20 -11.46 -1.54
N PRO A 43 -1.59 -12.75 -1.51
CA PRO A 43 -1.01 -13.76 -0.61
C PRO A 43 0.50 -13.98 -0.76
N GLU A 44 1.15 -13.38 -1.76
CA GLU A 44 2.61 -13.32 -1.88
C GLU A 44 3.27 -12.33 -0.90
N GLY A 45 2.47 -11.52 -0.19
CA GLY A 45 2.89 -10.70 0.94
C GLY A 45 2.90 -9.20 0.67
N ASN A 46 2.01 -8.71 -0.19
CA ASN A 46 1.88 -7.28 -0.49
C ASN A 46 0.41 -6.86 -0.57
N TRP A 47 0.19 -5.57 -0.35
CA TRP A 47 -1.11 -4.91 -0.48
C TRP A 47 -1.06 -3.94 -1.64
N TYR A 48 -2.15 -3.76 -2.35
CA TYR A 48 -2.21 -2.81 -3.45
C TYR A 48 -3.57 -2.12 -3.52
N LEU A 49 -3.56 -0.82 -3.81
CA LEU A 49 -4.77 -0.03 -4.03
C LEU A 49 -4.94 0.20 -5.53
N PRO A 50 -5.97 -0.40 -6.15
CA PRO A 50 -6.35 -0.06 -7.52
C PRO A 50 -6.81 1.39 -7.60
N ILE A 51 -6.20 2.15 -8.51
CA ILE A 51 -6.58 3.54 -8.77
C ILE A 51 -7.52 3.53 -9.97
N ARG A 52 -8.69 4.14 -9.80
CA ARG A 52 -9.67 4.34 -10.86
C ARG A 52 -9.01 5.07 -12.04
N SER A 53 -9.26 4.59 -13.25
CA SER A 53 -8.76 5.22 -14.47
C SER A 53 -9.28 6.66 -14.55
N LEU A 54 -8.42 7.56 -15.03
CA LEU A 54 -8.85 8.90 -15.38
C LEU A 54 -9.76 8.84 -16.61
N ASP A 55 -10.80 9.67 -16.63
CA ASP A 55 -11.61 9.84 -17.83
C ASP A 55 -10.83 10.70 -18.83
N SER A 56 -10.41 10.10 -19.93
CA SER A 56 -9.60 10.79 -20.94
C SER A 56 -10.27 12.02 -21.54
N LYS A 57 -11.61 12.04 -21.67
CA LYS A 57 -12.33 13.22 -22.19
C LYS A 57 -12.29 14.34 -21.17
N LEU A 58 -12.61 14.03 -19.91
CA LEU A 58 -12.56 14.99 -18.81
C LEU A 58 -11.15 15.57 -18.66
N VAL A 59 -10.10 14.75 -18.76
CA VAL A 59 -8.71 15.24 -18.71
C VAL A 59 -8.41 16.25 -19.81
N ILE A 60 -8.84 15.98 -21.05
CA ILE A 60 -8.62 16.90 -22.18
C ILE A 60 -9.39 18.21 -21.96
N GLU A 61 -10.68 18.12 -21.65
CA GLU A 61 -11.56 19.28 -21.43
C GLU A 61 -11.08 20.15 -20.25
N SER A 62 -10.68 19.50 -19.15
CA SER A 62 -10.14 20.20 -17.97
C SER A 62 -8.76 20.80 -18.21
N TYR A 63 -7.93 20.21 -19.09
CA TYR A 63 -6.66 20.80 -19.48
C TYR A 63 -6.84 22.08 -20.30
N GLU A 64 -7.78 22.08 -21.25
CA GLU A 64 -8.08 23.25 -22.10
C GLU A 64 -8.75 24.39 -21.31
N SER A 65 -9.43 24.08 -20.20
CA SER A 65 -10.18 25.04 -19.39
C SER A 65 -9.48 25.43 -18.07
N ASP A 66 -8.22 25.03 -17.87
CA ASP A 66 -7.42 25.31 -16.66
C ASP A 66 -8.07 24.78 -15.35
N THR A 67 -8.76 23.63 -15.44
CA THR A 67 -9.46 22.95 -14.34
C THR A 67 -8.97 21.50 -14.14
N LEU A 68 -7.73 21.20 -14.53
CA LEU A 68 -7.18 19.83 -14.55
C LEU A 68 -7.35 19.06 -13.23
N GLU A 69 -7.35 19.77 -12.10
CA GLU A 69 -7.53 19.21 -10.76
C GLU A 69 -8.79 18.33 -10.64
N ASP A 70 -9.89 18.74 -11.28
CA ASP A 70 -11.16 17.99 -11.25
C ASP A 70 -10.99 16.59 -11.86
N ALA A 71 -10.25 16.51 -12.98
CA ALA A 71 -9.96 15.26 -13.66
C ALA A 71 -9.02 14.35 -12.87
N LEU A 72 -8.20 14.91 -11.96
CA LEU A 72 -7.25 14.18 -11.13
C LEU A 72 -7.85 13.65 -9.82
N THR A 73 -9.13 13.92 -9.54
CA THR A 73 -9.87 13.40 -8.37
C THR A 73 -9.58 11.92 -8.05
N PRO A 74 -9.55 10.98 -9.02
CA PRO A 74 -9.25 9.57 -8.73
C PRO A 74 -7.88 9.34 -8.07
N ILE A 75 -6.88 10.17 -8.38
CA ILE A 75 -5.54 10.10 -7.79
C ILE A 75 -5.55 10.70 -6.39
N THR A 76 -6.19 11.87 -6.22
CA THR A 76 -6.31 12.53 -4.91
C THR A 76 -7.04 11.64 -3.91
N GLU A 77 -8.15 11.01 -4.31
CA GLU A 77 -8.87 10.02 -3.49
C GLU A 77 -7.98 8.84 -3.10
N ALA A 78 -7.17 8.33 -4.04
CA ALA A 78 -6.27 7.22 -3.77
C ALA A 78 -5.14 7.62 -2.81
N LEU A 79 -4.60 8.84 -2.91
CA LEU A 79 -3.59 9.37 -2.00
C LEU A 79 -4.15 9.57 -0.59
N ASP A 80 -5.40 10.04 -0.47
CA ASP A 80 -6.05 10.17 0.83
C ASP A 80 -6.24 8.80 1.52
N LYS A 81 -6.65 7.78 0.76
CA LYS A 81 -6.71 6.39 1.25
C LYS A 81 -5.35 5.86 1.70
N VAL A 82 -4.28 6.17 0.97
CA VAL A 82 -2.90 5.81 1.39
C VAL A 82 -2.55 6.47 2.73
N LYS A 83 -2.89 7.76 2.89
CA LYS A 83 -2.66 8.49 4.15
C LYS A 83 -3.45 7.88 5.32
N GLN A 84 -4.70 7.51 5.09
CA GLN A 84 -5.53 6.84 6.09
C GLN A 84 -5.02 5.43 6.44
N ALA A 85 -4.48 4.69 5.47
CA ALA A 85 -3.95 3.35 5.68
C ALA A 85 -2.55 3.33 6.33
N HIS A 86 -1.82 4.44 6.26
CA HIS A 86 -0.43 4.54 6.71
C HIS A 86 -0.19 4.04 8.15
N PRO A 87 -1.02 4.38 9.17
CA PRO A 87 -0.80 3.89 10.54
C PRO A 87 -0.87 2.36 10.65
N TYR A 88 -1.75 1.70 9.89
CA TYR A 88 -1.84 0.24 9.89
C TYR A 88 -0.62 -0.39 9.23
N PHE A 89 -0.13 0.21 8.14
CA PHE A 89 1.11 -0.25 7.52
C PHE A 89 2.34 -0.07 8.42
N ASP A 90 2.39 1.01 9.19
CA ASP A 90 3.44 1.19 10.21
C ASP A 90 3.36 0.11 11.29
N GLN A 91 2.16 -0.20 11.80
CA GLN A 91 1.95 -1.31 12.76
C GLN A 91 2.45 -2.65 12.20
N ILE A 92 2.17 -2.93 10.92
CA ILE A 92 2.66 -4.14 10.24
C ILE A 92 4.19 -4.15 10.12
N VAL A 93 4.81 -3.00 9.82
CA VAL A 93 6.28 -2.86 9.80
C VAL A 93 6.85 -3.13 11.20
N GLN A 94 6.29 -2.54 12.26
CA GLN A 94 6.75 -2.77 13.63
C GLN A 94 6.60 -4.25 14.03
N ALA A 95 5.48 -4.89 13.68
CA ALA A 95 5.27 -6.31 13.92
C ALA A 95 6.30 -7.17 13.18
N ALA A 96 6.67 -6.81 11.95
CA ALA A 96 7.72 -7.48 11.19
C ALA A 96 9.10 -7.31 11.84
N ILE A 97 9.42 -6.11 12.35
CA ILE A 97 10.66 -5.84 13.10
C ILE A 97 10.71 -6.70 14.36
N VAL A 98 9.63 -6.77 15.13
CA VAL A 98 9.57 -7.59 16.35
C VAL A 98 9.72 -9.08 16.03
N LYS A 99 9.11 -9.56 14.95
CA LYS A 99 9.10 -10.99 14.61
C LYS A 99 10.38 -11.47 13.96
N PHE A 100 10.95 -10.70 13.04
CA PHE A 100 12.07 -11.12 12.21
C PHE A 100 13.37 -10.39 12.57
N GLY A 101 13.31 -9.29 13.33
CA GLY A 101 14.43 -8.39 13.54
C GLY A 101 14.72 -7.56 12.27
N ARG A 102 15.17 -6.32 12.48
CA ARG A 102 15.65 -5.45 11.41
C ARG A 102 17.13 -5.73 11.16
N ILE A 103 17.58 -5.66 9.90
CA ILE A 103 19.01 -5.57 9.63
C ILE A 103 19.46 -4.17 10.05
N GLU A 104 20.26 -4.10 11.11
CA GLU A 104 20.99 -2.89 11.45
C GLU A 104 22.07 -2.72 10.38
N ASN A 105 22.00 -1.65 9.59
CA ASN A 105 23.18 -1.23 8.86
C ASN A 105 24.13 -0.69 9.93
N GLU A 106 25.23 -1.39 10.20
CA GLU A 106 26.39 -0.77 10.85
C GLU A 106 26.77 0.45 9.99
N GLU A 107 26.70 1.65 10.58
CA GLU A 107 27.21 2.90 9.97
C GLU A 107 28.71 2.82 9.69
#